data_AF-A0A951TD55-F1
#
_entry.id   AF-A0A951TD55-F1
#
_cell.length_a   1.000
_cell.length_b   1.000
_cell.length_c   1.000
_cell.angle_alpha   90.00
_cell.angle_beta   90.00
_cell.angle_gamma   90.00
#
_symmetry.space_group_name_H-M   'P 1'
#
loop_
_entity.id
_entity.type
_entity.pdbx_description
1 polymer ?
#
loop_
_entity_poly.entity_id
_entity_poly.type
_entity_poly.pdbx_seq_one_letter_code
_entity_poly.pdbx_strand_id
1 'polypeptide(L)'
;DGIYVNYGWTGNSVINDGGRGIPKNVYSDNSHTALYDLGSTVNMPMLSDPWRDKSGNRVMNPATGTWYTHEEYFSQVLLAAPNNPSDGIHTGSLSLDVNSSTAIFWDANTGQKLTGNDAVNAVLNPDHDYLWFNPTTNVLRINGQIRINGSLEFTGKGNDTTINYSGRGAILATGDVKIDTNLLSCNNGNPASTALSFPENNCIGIMTKSDMTVGSNAQLDIMGAFYAQGTISTSKQTNVLGTFVANYFNMGTNVPRIYQVPVLGGLIPLGMVGDYPIGAVSRVSWRELGA
;
A
#
# COMPACT_ATOMS: atom_id res chain seq x y z
N ASP A 1 12.19 -23.71 2.97
CA ASP A 1 10.90 -23.37 3.60
C ASP A 1 10.82 -23.75 5.07
N GLY A 2 10.98 -22.77 5.96
CA GLY A 2 10.77 -22.92 7.40
C GLY A 2 9.41 -22.37 7.85
N ILE A 3 8.78 -23.00 8.84
CA ILE A 3 7.55 -22.50 9.46
C ILE A 3 7.80 -22.26 10.95
N TYR A 4 7.54 -21.02 11.40
CA TYR A 4 7.85 -20.57 12.75
C TYR A 4 6.57 -20.10 13.46
N VAL A 5 6.11 -20.85 14.46
CA VAL A 5 4.84 -20.59 15.16
C VAL A 5 5.02 -20.62 16.67
N ASN A 6 4.97 -19.48 17.36
CA ASN A 6 5.30 -19.39 18.79
C ASN A 6 4.37 -20.19 19.70
N TYR A 7 3.07 -20.11 19.48
CA TYR A 7 2.06 -20.67 20.38
C TYR A 7 1.70 -22.13 20.10
N GLY A 8 2.41 -22.77 19.16
CA GLY A 8 2.12 -24.14 18.74
C GLY A 8 0.94 -24.26 17.78
N TRP A 9 0.64 -25.50 17.44
CA TRP A 9 -0.34 -25.91 16.45
C TRP A 9 -1.65 -26.28 17.16
N THR A 10 -2.79 -25.82 16.63
CA THR A 10 -4.13 -26.12 17.16
C THR A 10 -5.06 -26.63 16.06
N GLY A 11 -6.24 -27.13 16.44
CA GLY A 11 -7.27 -27.63 15.51
C GLY A 11 -7.18 -29.12 15.19
N ASN A 12 -7.96 -29.57 14.19
CA ASN A 12 -8.21 -31.00 13.92
C ASN A 12 -7.03 -31.73 13.23
N SER A 13 -6.09 -30.97 12.66
CA SER A 13 -4.94 -31.49 11.91
C SER A 13 -3.65 -31.55 12.74
N VAL A 14 -3.79 -31.72 14.06
CA VAL A 14 -2.68 -31.76 15.02
C VAL A 14 -2.72 -33.07 15.81
N ILE A 15 -1.56 -33.67 16.07
CA ILE A 15 -1.38 -34.73 17.05
C ILE A 15 -1.07 -34.04 18.38
N ASN A 16 -1.91 -34.29 19.38
CA ASN A 16 -1.67 -33.77 20.72
C ASN A 16 -0.47 -34.50 21.36
N ASP A 17 0.57 -33.74 21.71
CA ASP A 17 1.78 -34.22 22.37
C ASP A 17 1.87 -33.74 23.84
N GLY A 18 0.81 -33.12 24.37
CA GLY A 18 0.79 -32.51 25.70
C GLY A 18 1.49 -31.15 25.76
N GLY A 19 1.88 -30.58 24.62
CA GLY A 19 2.59 -29.31 24.54
C GLY A 19 2.12 -28.45 23.37
N ARG A 20 3.03 -28.20 22.41
CA ARG A 20 2.79 -27.29 21.29
C ARG A 20 2.10 -27.97 20.10
N GLY A 21 1.79 -29.26 20.17
CA GLY A 21 1.13 -30.01 19.11
C GLY A 21 2.07 -30.30 17.92
N ILE A 22 1.85 -31.45 17.28
CA ILE A 22 2.58 -31.85 16.07
C ILE A 22 1.65 -31.76 14.85
N PRO A 23 1.93 -30.93 13.84
CA PRO A 23 1.08 -30.83 12.67
C PRO A 23 1.17 -32.10 11.82
N LYS A 24 0.02 -32.64 11.40
CA LYS A 24 -0.03 -33.92 10.66
C LYS A 24 0.50 -33.84 9.22
N ASN A 25 0.27 -32.71 8.54
CA ASN A 25 0.50 -32.54 7.10
C ASN A 25 1.34 -31.28 6.80
N VAL A 26 2.40 -31.05 7.56
CA VAL A 26 3.34 -29.95 7.32
C VAL A 26 4.69 -30.52 6.95
N TYR A 27 5.11 -30.27 5.71
CA TYR A 27 6.41 -30.69 5.18
C TYR A 27 7.25 -29.44 4.99
N SER A 28 8.23 -29.25 5.86
CA SER A 28 9.12 -28.08 5.89
C SER A 28 10.55 -28.59 5.99
N ASP A 29 11.45 -28.02 5.19
CA ASP A 29 12.88 -28.39 5.19
C ASP A 29 13.60 -27.94 6.47
N ASN A 30 13.08 -26.90 7.14
CA ASN A 30 13.64 -26.33 8.35
C ASN A 30 12.80 -26.63 9.62
N SER A 31 12.03 -27.71 9.60
CA SER A 31 11.14 -28.16 10.69
C SER A 31 9.94 -27.23 10.95
N HIS A 32 9.02 -27.71 11.78
CA HIS A 32 7.84 -27.01 12.29
C HIS A 32 7.95 -26.71 13.81
N THR A 33 9.15 -26.91 14.38
CA THR A 33 9.41 -26.84 15.83
C THR A 33 10.08 -25.53 16.24
N ALA A 34 10.81 -24.90 15.33
CA ALA A 34 11.47 -23.61 15.54
C ALA A 34 10.46 -22.53 15.90
N LEU A 35 10.84 -21.68 16.85
CA LEU A 35 10.06 -20.52 17.26
C LEU A 35 10.32 -19.35 16.32
N TYR A 36 9.38 -18.42 16.25
CA TYR A 36 9.56 -17.15 15.57
C TYR A 36 10.67 -16.37 16.27
N ASP A 37 11.78 -16.20 15.55
CA ASP A 37 13.04 -15.67 16.05
C ASP A 37 13.06 -14.14 16.17
N LEU A 38 12.09 -13.46 15.57
CA LEU A 38 11.91 -12.00 15.68
C LEU A 38 11.03 -11.57 16.87
N GLY A 39 10.41 -12.50 17.61
CA GLY A 39 9.61 -12.17 18.80
C GLY A 39 8.52 -11.11 18.54
N SER A 40 8.47 -10.07 19.38
CA SER A 40 7.59 -8.89 19.20
C SER A 40 8.32 -7.69 18.58
N THR A 41 9.43 -7.93 17.89
CA THR A 41 10.30 -6.85 17.39
C THR A 41 9.68 -6.11 16.20
N VAL A 42 8.82 -6.80 15.45
CA VAL A 42 8.07 -6.24 14.32
C VAL A 42 6.60 -6.22 14.71
N ASN A 43 6.07 -5.03 14.97
CA ASN A 43 4.64 -4.83 15.16
C ASN A 43 4.00 -4.43 13.84
N MET A 44 2.68 -4.65 13.72
CA MET A 44 1.91 -4.07 12.63
C MET A 44 2.08 -2.55 12.67
N PRO A 45 2.58 -1.93 11.59
CA PRO A 45 2.79 -0.50 11.59
C PRO A 45 1.46 0.24 11.54
N MET A 46 1.33 1.28 12.36
CA MET A 46 0.15 2.15 12.44
C MET A 46 0.47 3.52 11.87
N LEU A 47 -0.52 4.20 11.28
CA LEU A 47 -0.34 5.57 10.79
C LEU A 47 -0.06 6.58 11.91
N SER A 48 -0.40 6.22 13.15
CA SER A 48 -0.06 6.96 14.36
C SER A 48 1.35 6.65 14.91
N ASP A 49 2.06 5.68 14.35
CA ASP A 49 3.43 5.37 14.79
C ASP A 49 4.38 6.49 14.32
N PRO A 50 5.51 6.69 15.02
CA PRO A 50 6.52 7.65 14.57
C PRO A 50 7.00 7.35 13.15
N TRP A 51 6.99 8.37 12.29
CA TRP A 51 7.60 8.31 10.97
C TRP A 51 9.09 7.97 11.09
N ARG A 52 9.58 7.22 10.11
CA ARG A 52 11.00 6.92 9.95
C ARG A 52 11.43 7.16 8.51
N ASP A 53 12.59 7.80 8.36
CA ASP A 53 13.23 7.93 7.06
C ASP A 53 13.76 6.58 6.54
N LYS A 54 14.26 6.54 5.31
CA LYS A 54 14.83 5.34 4.68
C LYS A 54 16.03 4.75 5.43
N SER A 55 16.64 5.53 6.33
CA SER A 55 17.73 5.07 7.20
C SER A 55 17.22 4.54 8.55
N GLY A 56 15.91 4.62 8.81
CA GLY A 56 15.26 4.18 10.04
C GLY A 56 15.19 5.24 11.14
N ASN A 57 15.64 6.48 10.89
CA ASN A 57 15.67 7.54 11.90
C ASN A 57 14.30 8.19 12.05
N ARG A 58 13.91 8.48 13.29
CA ARG A 58 12.70 9.25 13.59
C ARG A 58 12.93 10.73 13.33
N VAL A 59 11.91 11.41 12.82
CA VAL A 59 11.97 12.85 12.55
C VAL A 59 11.15 13.62 13.56
N MET A 60 11.76 14.63 14.20
CA MET A 60 11.10 15.46 15.21
C MET A 60 10.24 16.52 14.51
N ASN A 61 9.02 16.72 15.02
CA ASN A 61 8.18 17.83 14.64
C ASN A 61 8.65 19.10 15.36
N PRO A 62 9.17 20.12 14.65
CA PRO A 62 9.68 21.34 15.28
C PRO A 62 8.57 22.20 15.90
N ALA A 63 7.32 22.06 15.46
CA ALA A 63 6.20 22.84 15.97
C ALA A 63 5.67 22.30 17.31
N THR A 64 5.68 20.98 17.52
CA THR A 64 5.12 20.34 18.73
C THR A 64 6.18 19.82 19.70
N GLY A 65 7.42 19.63 19.25
CA GLY A 65 8.48 19.00 20.05
C GLY A 65 8.31 17.49 20.25
N THR A 66 7.40 16.86 19.51
CA THR A 66 7.18 15.39 19.51
C THR A 66 7.66 14.79 18.19
N TRP A 67 7.84 13.48 18.12
CA TRP A 67 8.11 12.81 16.84
C TRP A 67 6.90 12.97 15.91
N TYR A 68 7.15 13.25 14.63
CA TYR A 68 6.09 13.15 13.63
C TYR A 68 5.54 11.73 13.62
N THR A 69 4.22 11.59 13.61
CA THR A 69 3.58 10.35 13.20
C THR A 69 3.70 10.15 11.69
N HIS A 70 3.46 8.94 11.19
CA HIS A 70 3.45 8.66 9.76
C HIS A 70 2.42 9.53 9.02
N GLU A 71 1.21 9.65 9.56
CA GLU A 71 0.16 10.49 8.99
C GLU A 71 0.55 11.97 8.95
N GLU A 72 1.10 12.50 10.05
CA GLU A 72 1.51 13.91 10.08
C GLU A 72 2.67 14.18 9.13
N TYR A 73 3.70 13.32 9.09
CA TYR A 73 4.82 13.53 8.18
C TYR A 73 4.37 13.46 6.71
N PHE A 74 3.49 12.51 6.39
CA PHE A 74 2.90 12.39 5.06
C PHE A 74 2.17 13.68 4.67
N SER A 75 1.31 14.20 5.54
CA SER A 75 0.46 15.36 5.23
C SER A 75 1.14 16.73 5.39
N GLN A 76 2.18 16.85 6.21
CA GLN A 76 2.78 18.16 6.52
C GLN A 76 4.15 18.37 5.89
N VAL A 77 4.84 17.30 5.48
CA VAL A 77 6.22 17.38 5.00
C VAL A 77 6.38 16.82 3.59
N LEU A 78 5.76 15.68 3.30
CA LEU A 78 5.87 15.04 1.98
C LEU A 78 4.89 15.62 0.97
N LEU A 79 3.64 15.83 1.39
CA LEU A 79 2.58 16.37 0.55
C LEU A 79 2.83 17.85 0.25
N ALA A 80 2.73 18.21 -1.02
CA ALA A 80 2.68 19.59 -1.48
C ALA A 80 3.86 20.44 -0.98
N ALA A 81 3.60 21.55 -0.27
CA ALA A 81 4.63 22.44 0.22
C ALA A 81 4.79 22.32 1.75
N PRO A 82 5.99 21.99 2.27
CA PRO A 82 6.19 21.66 3.68
C PRO A 82 6.00 22.84 4.66
N ASN A 83 5.76 24.05 4.15
CA ASN A 83 5.53 25.25 4.95
C ASN A 83 4.06 25.42 5.37
N ASN A 84 3.11 24.70 4.78
CA ASN A 84 1.71 24.72 5.19
C ASN A 84 1.22 23.29 5.54
N PRO A 85 1.13 22.93 6.82
CA PRO A 85 0.71 21.60 7.29
C PRO A 85 -0.66 21.09 6.82
N SER A 86 -1.45 21.94 6.15
CA SER A 86 -2.82 21.65 5.74
C SER A 86 -3.06 21.80 4.23
N ASP A 87 -2.02 22.13 3.44
CA ASP A 87 -2.16 22.21 1.99
C ASP A 87 -2.15 20.83 1.33
N GLY A 88 -2.51 20.79 0.04
CA GLY A 88 -2.52 19.56 -0.75
C GLY A 88 -3.53 18.48 -0.37
N ILE A 89 -4.28 18.64 0.73
CA ILE A 89 -5.31 17.69 1.14
C ILE A 89 -6.56 17.85 0.26
N HIS A 90 -6.85 16.84 -0.56
CA HIS A 90 -8.12 16.78 -1.28
C HIS A 90 -9.27 16.54 -0.29
N THR A 91 -10.20 17.50 -0.19
CA THR A 91 -11.38 17.36 0.66
C THR A 91 -12.51 16.62 -0.09
N GLY A 92 -13.05 15.58 0.54
CA GLY A 92 -14.08 14.72 -0.03
C GLY A 92 -13.52 13.51 -0.76
N SER A 93 -14.43 12.64 -1.23
CA SER A 93 -14.09 11.39 -1.89
C SER A 93 -13.67 11.59 -3.36
N LEU A 94 -12.85 10.66 -3.86
CA LEU A 94 -12.49 10.56 -5.27
C LEU A 94 -12.96 9.23 -5.83
N SER A 95 -13.60 9.26 -7.00
CA SER A 95 -14.02 8.07 -7.73
C SER A 95 -13.45 8.14 -9.15
N LEU A 96 -12.64 7.15 -9.49
CA LEU A 96 -12.02 6.97 -10.80
C LEU A 96 -12.79 5.86 -11.51
N ASP A 97 -13.84 6.27 -12.23
CA ASP A 97 -14.71 5.36 -12.97
C ASP A 97 -14.37 5.39 -14.46
N VAL A 98 -13.97 4.24 -15.02
CA VAL A 98 -13.72 4.09 -16.47
C VAL A 98 -14.96 4.38 -17.32
N ASN A 99 -16.16 4.29 -16.74
CA ASN A 99 -17.42 4.61 -17.43
C ASN A 99 -17.82 6.09 -17.30
N SER A 100 -17.06 6.87 -16.53
CA SER A 100 -17.29 8.31 -16.42
C SER A 100 -17.02 8.99 -17.75
N SER A 101 -17.82 9.99 -18.10
CA SER A 101 -17.52 10.89 -19.22
C SER A 101 -16.59 12.05 -18.82
N THR A 102 -16.22 12.14 -17.55
CA THR A 102 -15.58 13.31 -16.95
C THR A 102 -14.20 12.94 -16.42
N ALA A 103 -13.14 13.49 -17.04
CA ALA A 103 -11.78 13.42 -16.52
C ALA A 103 -11.65 14.21 -15.21
N ILE A 104 -10.66 13.84 -14.38
CA ILE A 104 -10.40 14.46 -13.08
C ILE A 104 -8.92 14.78 -12.98
N PHE A 105 -8.61 15.98 -12.49
CA PHE A 105 -7.25 16.38 -12.13
C PHE A 105 -7.25 16.98 -10.73
N TRP A 106 -6.29 16.55 -9.92
CA TRP A 106 -5.97 17.10 -8.62
C TRP A 106 -4.47 17.38 -8.55
N ASP A 107 -4.10 18.62 -8.28
CA ASP A 107 -2.73 19.05 -7.99
C ASP A 107 -2.67 19.50 -6.54
N ALA A 108 -1.91 18.77 -5.73
CA ALA A 108 -1.81 19.04 -4.30
C ALA A 108 -0.97 20.30 -4.02
N ASN A 109 0.05 20.59 -4.82
CA ASN A 109 0.90 21.78 -4.64
C ASN A 109 0.14 23.08 -4.86
N THR A 110 -0.81 23.08 -5.80
CA THR A 110 -1.62 24.28 -6.10
C THR A 110 -3.01 24.25 -5.46
N GLY A 111 -3.44 23.09 -4.95
CA GLY A 111 -4.81 22.87 -4.48
C GLY A 111 -5.85 22.92 -5.62
N GLN A 112 -5.40 22.79 -6.88
CA GLN A 112 -6.28 22.91 -8.04
C GLN A 112 -6.99 21.59 -8.32
N LYS A 113 -8.32 21.66 -8.39
CA LYS A 113 -9.17 20.59 -8.90
C LYS A 113 -9.79 21.00 -10.23
N LEU A 114 -9.55 20.21 -11.27
CA LEU A 114 -10.19 20.38 -12.58
C LEU A 114 -11.02 19.14 -12.92
N THR A 115 -12.03 19.32 -13.74
CA THR A 115 -12.88 18.23 -14.25
C THR A 115 -13.19 18.40 -15.72
N GLY A 116 -13.55 17.32 -16.41
CA GLY A 116 -13.97 17.35 -17.80
C GLY A 116 -12.82 17.79 -18.73
N ASN A 117 -13.12 18.65 -19.71
CA ASN A 117 -12.13 19.07 -20.69
C ASN A 117 -10.95 19.86 -20.08
N ASP A 118 -11.18 20.61 -19.00
CA ASP A 118 -10.11 21.33 -18.32
C ASP A 118 -9.13 20.37 -17.64
N ALA A 119 -9.62 19.27 -17.07
CA ALA A 119 -8.76 18.20 -16.56
C ALA A 119 -7.96 17.53 -17.67
N VAL A 120 -8.57 17.24 -18.83
CA VAL A 120 -7.87 16.64 -19.98
C VAL A 120 -6.68 17.51 -20.43
N ASN A 121 -6.84 18.84 -20.39
CA ASN A 121 -5.82 19.80 -20.81
C ASN A 121 -4.92 20.29 -19.66
N ALA A 122 -5.02 19.70 -18.47
CA ALA A 122 -4.18 20.05 -17.34
C ALA A 122 -2.70 19.82 -17.66
N VAL A 123 -1.84 20.77 -17.26
CA VAL A 123 -0.40 20.65 -17.41
C VAL A 123 0.15 19.83 -16.24
N LEU A 124 0.71 18.66 -16.53
CA LEU A 124 1.29 17.79 -15.52
C LEU A 124 2.72 18.25 -15.19
N ASN A 125 2.89 18.95 -14.07
CA ASN A 125 4.21 19.37 -13.61
C ASN A 125 4.93 18.18 -12.90
N PRO A 126 6.10 17.72 -13.37
CA PRO A 126 6.84 16.63 -12.73
C PRO A 126 7.33 16.96 -11.32
N ASP A 127 7.42 18.24 -10.94
CA ASP A 127 7.81 18.68 -9.60
C ASP A 127 6.62 18.76 -8.62
N HIS A 128 5.39 18.52 -9.10
CA HIS A 128 4.18 18.56 -8.29
C HIS A 128 3.68 17.16 -7.96
N ASP A 129 3.06 17.04 -6.80
CA ASP A 129 2.20 15.95 -6.40
C ASP A 129 0.84 16.08 -7.09
N TYR A 130 0.50 15.11 -7.95
CA TYR A 130 -0.78 15.16 -8.66
C TYR A 130 -1.39 13.79 -8.91
N LEU A 131 -2.71 13.81 -9.11
CA LEU A 131 -3.50 12.71 -9.60
C LEU A 131 -4.30 13.21 -10.82
N TRP A 132 -4.11 12.55 -11.95
CA TRP A 132 -4.81 12.86 -13.20
C TRP A 132 -5.42 11.59 -13.77
N PHE A 133 -6.72 11.58 -14.01
CA PHE A 133 -7.42 10.44 -14.59
C PHE A 133 -8.25 10.87 -15.79
N ASN A 134 -8.03 10.19 -16.92
CA ASN A 134 -8.80 10.38 -18.13
C ASN A 134 -9.55 9.09 -18.49
N PRO A 135 -10.89 9.06 -18.31
CA PRO A 135 -11.70 7.87 -18.58
C PRO A 135 -11.84 7.56 -20.07
N THR A 136 -11.66 8.53 -20.97
CA THR A 136 -11.67 8.27 -22.43
C THR A 136 -10.51 7.38 -22.86
N THR A 137 -9.35 7.55 -22.20
CA THR A 137 -8.15 6.74 -22.49
C THR A 137 -7.92 5.63 -21.47
N ASN A 138 -8.69 5.61 -20.38
CA ASN A 138 -8.48 4.74 -19.22
C ASN A 138 -7.07 4.84 -18.62
N VAL A 139 -6.51 6.06 -18.59
CA VAL A 139 -5.16 6.33 -18.10
C VAL A 139 -5.22 7.15 -16.81
N LEU A 140 -4.54 6.65 -15.79
CA LEU A 140 -4.23 7.35 -14.55
C LEU A 140 -2.77 7.77 -14.58
N ARG A 141 -2.48 9.06 -14.37
CA ARG A 141 -1.14 9.58 -14.12
C ARG A 141 -1.06 10.02 -12.68
N ILE A 142 -0.03 9.55 -11.99
CA ILE A 142 0.20 9.87 -10.58
C ILE A 142 1.65 10.26 -10.35
N ASN A 143 1.87 11.28 -9.54
CA ASN A 143 3.19 11.67 -9.08
C ASN A 143 3.14 12.01 -7.59
N GLY A 144 4.14 11.53 -6.85
CA GLY A 144 4.39 11.90 -5.47
C GLY A 144 3.29 11.52 -4.48
N GLN A 145 2.97 12.38 -3.52
CA GLN A 145 2.07 12.06 -2.40
C GLN A 145 0.68 12.66 -2.59
N ILE A 146 -0.37 11.86 -2.37
CA ILE A 146 -1.76 12.32 -2.48
C ILE A 146 -2.51 12.01 -1.19
N ARG A 147 -3.05 13.04 -0.54
CA ARG A 147 -3.91 12.89 0.64
C ARG A 147 -5.37 13.14 0.28
N ILE A 148 -6.23 12.17 0.59
CA ILE A 148 -7.68 12.25 0.37
C ILE A 148 -8.39 12.22 1.71
N ASN A 149 -9.03 13.33 2.09
CA ASN A 149 -9.92 13.38 3.23
C ASN A 149 -11.32 12.91 2.84
N GLY A 150 -11.42 11.62 2.56
CA GLY A 150 -12.60 10.94 2.06
C GLY A 150 -12.26 9.51 1.63
N SER A 151 -13.19 8.88 0.91
CA SER A 151 -13.00 7.56 0.31
C SER A 151 -12.35 7.66 -1.07
N LEU A 152 -11.72 6.57 -1.52
CA LEU A 152 -11.14 6.44 -2.84
C LEU A 152 -11.69 5.20 -3.54
N GLU A 153 -12.23 5.37 -4.74
CA GLU A 153 -12.79 4.27 -5.51
C GLU A 153 -12.18 4.20 -6.91
N PHE A 154 -11.84 2.99 -7.35
CA PHE A 154 -11.51 2.64 -8.73
C PHE A 154 -12.58 1.68 -9.22
N THR A 155 -13.35 2.06 -10.22
CA THR A 155 -14.50 1.26 -10.66
C THR A 155 -14.51 1.05 -12.16
N GLY A 156 -14.95 -0.14 -12.56
CA GLY A 156 -15.23 -0.50 -13.95
C GLY A 156 -16.44 -1.39 -14.06
N LYS A 157 -17.07 -1.40 -15.24
CA LYS A 157 -18.30 -2.15 -15.53
C LYS A 157 -18.37 -2.49 -17.01
N GLY A 158 -19.01 -3.61 -17.34
CA GLY A 158 -19.18 -4.03 -18.72
C GLY A 158 -17.86 -4.49 -19.34
N ASN A 159 -17.57 -4.02 -20.56
CA ASN A 159 -16.39 -4.43 -21.32
C ASN A 159 -15.13 -3.62 -20.96
N ASP A 160 -15.29 -2.40 -20.43
CA ASP A 160 -14.18 -1.56 -19.98
C ASP A 160 -13.98 -1.74 -18.47
N THR A 161 -12.87 -2.39 -18.14
CA THR A 161 -12.57 -2.82 -16.77
C THR A 161 -11.13 -2.55 -16.38
N THR A 162 -10.39 -1.72 -17.12
CA THR A 162 -8.96 -1.53 -16.86
C THR A 162 -8.61 -0.06 -16.73
N ILE A 163 -8.04 0.32 -15.60
CA ILE A 163 -7.30 1.57 -15.42
C ILE A 163 -5.82 1.25 -15.56
N ASN A 164 -5.17 1.91 -16.51
CA ASN A 164 -3.73 1.84 -16.70
C ASN A 164 -3.08 3.02 -15.97
N TYR A 165 -2.32 2.76 -14.92
CA TYR A 165 -1.60 3.81 -14.19
C TYR A 165 -0.16 3.96 -14.66
N SER A 166 0.32 5.19 -14.70
CA SER A 166 1.72 5.53 -14.98
C SER A 166 2.22 6.60 -14.03
N GLY A 167 3.46 6.43 -13.60
CA GLY A 167 4.12 7.23 -12.58
C GLY A 167 4.23 6.50 -11.24
N ARG A 168 4.69 7.25 -10.24
CA ARG A 168 5.01 6.74 -8.92
C ARG A 168 4.35 7.63 -7.89
N GLY A 169 3.52 7.05 -7.04
CA GLY A 169 2.89 7.82 -5.98
C GLY A 169 2.31 6.99 -4.86
N ALA A 170 2.21 7.62 -3.70
CA ALA A 170 1.59 7.09 -2.51
C ALA A 170 0.29 7.86 -2.25
N ILE A 171 -0.82 7.15 -2.11
CA ILE A 171 -2.13 7.72 -1.79
C ILE A 171 -2.51 7.35 -0.37
N LEU A 172 -2.91 8.33 0.43
CA LEU A 172 -3.46 8.13 1.77
C LEU A 172 -4.90 8.63 1.86
N ALA A 173 -5.85 7.70 1.97
CA ALA A 173 -7.27 7.98 2.17
C ALA A 173 -7.66 7.91 3.66
N THR A 174 -8.49 8.84 4.12
CA THR A 174 -9.09 8.77 5.48
C THR A 174 -10.20 7.73 5.53
N GLY A 175 -11.02 7.64 4.48
CA GLY A 175 -12.13 6.70 4.38
C GLY A 175 -11.75 5.41 3.67
N ASP A 176 -12.76 4.61 3.35
CA ASP A 176 -12.58 3.32 2.71
C ASP A 176 -11.97 3.45 1.31
N VAL A 177 -11.20 2.43 0.92
CA VAL A 177 -10.68 2.28 -0.42
C VAL A 177 -11.39 1.13 -1.12
N LYS A 178 -11.78 1.33 -2.38
CA LYS A 178 -12.40 0.30 -3.21
C LYS A 178 -11.68 0.18 -4.54
N ILE A 179 -11.25 -1.03 -4.89
CA ILE A 179 -10.61 -1.34 -6.17
C ILE A 179 -11.41 -2.47 -6.85
N ASP A 180 -12.25 -2.08 -7.79
CA ASP A 180 -13.22 -2.94 -8.48
C ASP A 180 -13.06 -2.94 -9.99
N THR A 181 -11.83 -2.73 -10.43
CA THR A 181 -11.40 -2.70 -11.83
C THR A 181 -9.96 -3.21 -11.88
N ASN A 182 -9.52 -3.71 -13.03
CA ASN A 182 -8.10 -3.99 -13.25
C ASN A 182 -7.31 -2.70 -13.06
N LEU A 183 -6.21 -2.79 -12.33
CA LEU A 183 -5.32 -1.68 -12.05
C LEU A 183 -3.92 -2.10 -12.47
N LEU A 184 -3.55 -1.73 -13.70
CA LEU A 184 -2.34 -2.22 -14.35
C LEU A 184 -1.36 -1.08 -14.59
N SER A 185 -0.07 -1.36 -14.47
CA SER A 185 0.95 -0.35 -14.74
C SER A 185 1.23 -0.20 -16.24
N CYS A 186 1.52 1.01 -16.70
CA CYS A 186 2.04 1.29 -18.03
C CYS A 186 3.07 2.42 -18.02
N ASN A 187 3.92 2.48 -19.05
CA ASN A 187 4.94 3.52 -19.20
C ASN A 187 4.38 4.72 -19.95
N ASN A 188 4.66 5.93 -19.44
CA ASN A 188 4.33 7.22 -20.06
C ASN A 188 2.85 7.40 -20.44
N GLY A 189 1.95 6.71 -19.73
CA GLY A 189 0.51 6.72 -20.04
C GLY A 189 0.13 5.97 -21.32
N ASN A 190 0.99 5.10 -21.85
CA ASN A 190 0.67 4.25 -23.01
C ASN A 190 0.38 2.81 -22.54
N PRO A 191 -0.89 2.34 -22.56
CA PRO A 191 -1.25 0.98 -22.13
C PRO A 191 -0.53 -0.16 -22.86
N ALA A 192 -0.03 0.08 -24.08
CA ALA A 192 0.73 -0.91 -24.84
C ALA A 192 2.21 -1.02 -24.40
N SER A 193 2.70 -0.08 -23.58
CA SER A 193 4.09 -0.06 -23.11
C SER A 193 4.16 -0.53 -21.65
N THR A 194 4.47 -1.81 -21.45
CA THR A 194 4.47 -2.46 -20.12
C THR A 194 5.81 -3.03 -19.69
N ALA A 195 6.79 -3.08 -20.60
CA ALA A 195 8.13 -3.58 -20.29
C ALA A 195 8.77 -2.77 -19.16
N LEU A 196 9.27 -3.47 -18.13
CA LEU A 196 9.88 -2.88 -16.93
C LEU A 196 8.99 -1.85 -16.21
N SER A 197 7.67 -1.93 -16.40
CA SER A 197 6.74 -0.97 -15.83
C SER A 197 6.63 -1.14 -14.31
N PHE A 198 5.94 -2.17 -13.83
CA PHE A 198 5.86 -2.46 -12.39
C PHE A 198 6.97 -3.43 -11.94
N PRO A 199 7.64 -3.20 -10.80
CA PRO A 199 7.59 -2.01 -9.94
C PRO A 199 8.69 -0.97 -10.24
N GLU A 200 9.51 -1.18 -11.27
CA GLU A 200 10.70 -0.39 -11.57
C GLU A 200 10.36 1.06 -11.97
N ASN A 201 9.69 1.24 -13.11
CA ASN A 201 9.36 2.57 -13.62
C ASN A 201 8.10 3.17 -12.98
N ASN A 202 7.10 2.33 -12.69
CA ASN A 202 5.79 2.76 -12.22
C ASN A 202 5.38 1.93 -11.00
N CYS A 203 4.95 2.59 -9.94
CA CYS A 203 4.44 1.92 -8.75
C CYS A 203 3.43 2.81 -8.05
N ILE A 204 2.22 2.29 -7.83
CA ILE A 204 1.21 2.95 -7.02
C ILE A 204 1.13 2.28 -5.65
N GLY A 205 1.18 3.11 -4.62
CA GLY A 205 0.98 2.72 -3.23
C GLY A 205 -0.34 3.30 -2.74
N ILE A 206 -1.20 2.48 -2.14
CA ILE A 206 -2.51 2.93 -1.65
C ILE A 206 -2.65 2.54 -0.19
N MET A 207 -2.89 3.54 0.65
CA MET A 207 -3.06 3.43 2.09
C MET A 207 -4.44 3.94 2.51
N THR A 208 -5.05 3.29 3.48
CA THR A 208 -6.26 3.79 4.14
C THR A 208 -6.21 3.61 5.66
N LYS A 209 -6.81 4.56 6.37
CA LYS A 209 -7.08 4.49 7.81
C LYS A 209 -8.23 3.53 8.16
N SER A 210 -9.01 3.14 7.17
CA SER A 210 -10.22 2.33 7.31
C SER A 210 -10.02 0.98 6.60
N ASP A 211 -11.08 0.45 5.99
CA ASP A 211 -11.07 -0.81 5.26
C ASP A 211 -10.73 -0.60 3.77
N MET A 212 -10.21 -1.66 3.15
CA MET A 212 -9.96 -1.72 1.72
C MET A 212 -10.67 -2.92 1.11
N THR A 213 -11.52 -2.68 0.14
CA THR A 213 -12.18 -3.72 -0.66
C THR A 213 -11.49 -3.84 -2.02
N VAL A 214 -10.91 -5.01 -2.30
CA VAL A 214 -10.22 -5.30 -3.55
C VAL A 214 -10.91 -6.49 -4.22
N GLY A 215 -11.60 -6.29 -5.33
CA GLY A 215 -12.27 -7.40 -6.04
C GLY A 215 -13.60 -7.83 -5.44
N SER A 216 -14.55 -6.89 -5.37
CA SER A 216 -15.98 -7.22 -5.33
C SER A 216 -16.49 -7.72 -6.71
N ASN A 217 -15.80 -7.30 -7.77
CA ASN A 217 -15.90 -7.85 -9.12
C ASN A 217 -14.97 -9.06 -9.33
N ALA A 218 -15.31 -9.94 -10.28
CA ALA A 218 -14.53 -11.15 -10.57
C ALA A 218 -13.46 -10.88 -11.62
N GLN A 219 -12.42 -11.72 -11.60
CA GLN A 219 -11.36 -11.79 -12.61
C GLN A 219 -10.58 -10.48 -12.76
N LEU A 220 -10.31 -9.81 -11.63
CA LEU A 220 -9.50 -8.60 -11.65
C LEU A 220 -8.00 -8.92 -11.61
N ASP A 221 -7.22 -8.15 -12.36
CA ASP A 221 -5.76 -8.13 -12.30
C ASP A 221 -5.29 -6.78 -11.76
N ILE A 222 -4.58 -6.79 -10.64
CA ILE A 222 -4.23 -5.59 -9.87
C ILE A 222 -2.74 -5.60 -9.55
N MET A 223 -2.07 -4.48 -9.78
CA MET A 223 -0.65 -4.27 -9.49
C MET A 223 -0.47 -3.09 -8.53
N GLY A 224 0.28 -3.26 -7.44
CA GLY A 224 0.55 -2.17 -6.50
C GLY A 224 0.99 -2.61 -5.10
N ALA A 225 1.20 -1.64 -4.23
CA ALA A 225 1.43 -1.86 -2.79
C ALA A 225 0.24 -1.34 -2.00
N PHE A 226 -0.35 -2.17 -1.14
CA PHE A 226 -1.60 -1.83 -0.47
C PHE A 226 -1.51 -2.00 1.03
N TYR A 227 -2.01 -0.99 1.75
CA TYR A 227 -2.06 -0.97 3.20
C TYR A 227 -3.43 -0.50 3.69
N ALA A 228 -3.98 -1.20 4.68
CA ALA A 228 -5.18 -0.78 5.37
C ALA A 228 -5.00 -0.94 6.88
N GLN A 229 -5.27 0.11 7.65
CA GLN A 229 -5.31 -0.02 9.11
C GLN A 229 -6.45 -0.92 9.58
N GLY A 230 -7.54 -1.04 8.81
CA GLY A 230 -8.62 -1.97 9.08
C GLY A 230 -8.39 -3.32 8.40
N THR A 231 -9.37 -3.69 7.58
CA THR A 231 -9.46 -4.98 6.90
C THR A 231 -9.18 -4.81 5.41
N ILE A 232 -8.32 -5.66 4.83
CA ILE A 232 -8.33 -5.89 3.39
C ILE A 232 -9.28 -7.05 3.09
N SER A 233 -10.28 -6.80 2.25
CA SER A 233 -11.28 -7.78 1.85
C SER A 233 -11.31 -8.03 0.34
N THR A 234 -11.60 -9.26 -0.06
CA THR A 234 -11.86 -9.64 -1.45
C THR A 234 -12.96 -10.69 -1.51
N SER A 235 -13.92 -10.50 -2.40
CA SER A 235 -15.14 -11.32 -2.46
C SER A 235 -15.14 -12.32 -3.61
N LYS A 236 -14.31 -12.09 -4.63
CA LYS A 236 -14.27 -12.87 -5.87
C LYS A 236 -12.82 -13.15 -6.30
N GLN A 237 -12.66 -13.96 -7.34
CA GLN A 237 -11.35 -14.29 -7.89
C GLN A 237 -10.65 -13.00 -8.36
N THR A 238 -9.50 -12.70 -7.80
CA THR A 238 -8.67 -11.53 -8.14
C THR A 238 -7.20 -11.92 -8.03
N ASN A 239 -6.40 -11.54 -9.03
CA ASN A 239 -4.96 -11.68 -9.01
C ASN A 239 -4.35 -10.34 -8.60
N VAL A 240 -3.53 -10.38 -7.57
CA VAL A 240 -2.81 -9.21 -7.05
C VAL A 240 -1.33 -9.47 -7.20
N LEU A 241 -0.64 -8.59 -7.91
CA LEU A 241 0.81 -8.55 -8.00
C LEU A 241 1.33 -7.42 -7.11
N GLY A 242 2.02 -7.79 -6.03
CA GLY A 242 2.51 -6.86 -5.02
C GLY A 242 2.24 -7.36 -3.61
N THR A 243 1.89 -6.46 -2.70
CA THR A 243 1.81 -6.76 -1.26
C THR A 243 0.58 -6.15 -0.63
N PHE A 244 -0.06 -6.90 0.26
CA PHE A 244 -1.10 -6.44 1.16
C PHE A 244 -0.58 -6.42 2.60
N VAL A 245 -0.82 -5.31 3.30
CA VAL A 245 -0.52 -5.16 4.73
C VAL A 245 -1.77 -4.66 5.43
N ALA A 246 -2.35 -5.45 6.32
CA ALA A 246 -3.57 -5.07 7.05
C ALA A 246 -3.64 -5.67 8.44
N ASN A 247 -4.43 -5.07 9.32
CA ASN A 247 -4.73 -5.65 10.62
C ASN A 247 -5.55 -6.93 10.47
N TYR A 248 -6.48 -6.94 9.51
CA TYR A 248 -7.33 -8.08 9.24
C TYR A 248 -7.39 -8.39 7.75
N PHE A 249 -7.58 -9.67 7.44
CA PHE A 249 -7.79 -10.17 6.09
C PHE A 249 -9.12 -10.91 6.03
N ASN A 250 -9.96 -10.55 5.05
CA ASN A 250 -11.18 -11.28 4.71
C ASN A 250 -11.15 -11.69 3.23
N MET A 251 -10.69 -12.90 2.96
CA MET A 251 -10.46 -13.39 1.59
C MET A 251 -11.69 -14.08 0.97
N GLY A 252 -12.88 -13.88 1.55
CA GLY A 252 -14.14 -14.36 1.02
C GLY A 252 -14.19 -15.89 0.83
N THR A 253 -15.07 -16.32 -0.09
CA THR A 253 -15.23 -17.75 -0.46
C THR A 253 -14.43 -18.11 -1.72
N ASN A 254 -14.19 -17.13 -2.59
CA ASN A 254 -13.43 -17.33 -3.82
C ASN A 254 -11.98 -16.93 -3.55
N VAL A 255 -11.05 -17.88 -3.71
CA VAL A 255 -9.65 -17.69 -3.30
C VAL A 255 -8.95 -16.70 -4.23
N PRO A 256 -8.50 -15.53 -3.73
CA PRO A 256 -7.64 -14.61 -4.48
C PRO A 256 -6.23 -15.20 -4.61
N ARG A 257 -5.46 -14.70 -5.57
CA ARG A 257 -4.04 -15.03 -5.70
C ARG A 257 -3.22 -13.78 -5.45
N ILE A 258 -2.30 -13.84 -4.50
CA ILE A 258 -1.40 -12.73 -4.16
C ILE A 258 0.02 -13.17 -4.51
N TYR A 259 0.63 -12.48 -5.47
CA TYR A 259 1.97 -12.71 -5.96
C TYR A 259 2.89 -11.64 -5.38
N GLN A 260 3.69 -12.00 -4.38
CA GLN A 260 4.70 -11.10 -3.81
C GLN A 260 5.75 -10.76 -4.87
N VAL A 261 6.13 -9.48 -4.94
CA VAL A 261 7.20 -9.00 -5.82
C VAL A 261 8.38 -8.60 -4.94
N PRO A 262 9.42 -9.44 -4.78
CA PRO A 262 10.47 -9.20 -3.79
C PRO A 262 11.19 -7.86 -3.95
N VAL A 263 11.44 -7.43 -5.20
CA VAL A 263 12.09 -6.15 -5.50
C VAL A 263 11.25 -4.93 -5.13
N LEU A 264 9.93 -5.10 -4.93
CA LEU A 264 9.02 -4.02 -4.53
C LEU A 264 9.43 -3.39 -3.20
N GLY A 265 9.99 -4.16 -2.26
CA GLY A 265 10.40 -3.62 -0.95
C GLY A 265 11.44 -2.49 -1.04
N GLY A 266 12.32 -2.50 -2.05
CA GLY A 266 13.26 -1.41 -2.32
C GLY A 266 12.73 -0.33 -3.27
N LEU A 267 11.53 -0.54 -3.81
CA LEU A 267 10.91 0.27 -4.86
C LEU A 267 9.49 0.70 -4.49
N ILE A 268 9.09 0.69 -3.22
CA ILE A 268 7.81 1.27 -2.82
C ILE A 268 7.85 2.80 -2.96
N PRO A 269 6.72 3.46 -3.27
CA PRO A 269 6.66 4.92 -3.32
C PRO A 269 6.99 5.52 -1.95
N LEU A 270 7.73 6.63 -1.96
CA LEU A 270 8.01 7.40 -0.74
C LEU A 270 6.69 7.80 -0.08
N GLY A 271 6.63 7.70 1.25
CA GLY A 271 5.41 7.97 2.02
C GLY A 271 4.59 6.72 2.33
N MET A 272 4.88 5.57 1.69
CA MET A 272 4.28 4.30 2.08
C MET A 272 4.77 3.85 3.46
N VAL A 273 3.87 3.24 4.23
CA VAL A 273 4.24 2.57 5.49
C VAL A 273 5.23 1.44 5.19
N GLY A 274 6.32 1.38 5.97
CA GLY A 274 7.33 0.34 5.85
C GLY A 274 8.50 0.61 4.89
N ASP A 275 8.65 1.85 4.39
CA ASP A 275 9.79 2.28 3.55
C ASP A 275 11.09 2.52 4.33
N TYR A 276 11.36 1.68 5.34
CA TYR A 276 12.58 1.74 6.14
C TYR A 276 13.02 0.35 6.62
N PRO A 277 14.32 0.11 6.78
CA PRO A 277 14.82 -1.16 7.28
C PRO A 277 14.45 -1.34 8.76
N ILE A 278 13.88 -2.49 9.10
CA ILE A 278 13.71 -2.90 10.49
C ILE A 278 14.96 -3.69 10.90
N GLY A 279 15.88 -3.03 11.58
CA GLY A 279 17.05 -3.67 12.18
C GLY A 279 16.78 -4.07 13.63
N ALA A 280 16.98 -5.34 13.95
CA ALA A 280 16.94 -5.85 15.32
C ALA A 280 18.33 -6.38 15.71
N VAL A 281 18.94 -5.83 16.76
CA VAL A 281 20.19 -6.34 17.32
C VAL A 281 19.89 -6.85 18.72
N SER A 282 20.09 -8.15 18.95
CA SER A 282 19.97 -8.76 20.28
C SER A 282 21.36 -9.12 20.83
N ARG A 283 21.65 -8.70 22.06
CA ARG A 283 22.87 -9.08 22.77
C ARG A 283 22.64 -10.45 23.42
N VAL A 284 23.24 -11.50 22.85
CA VAL A 284 23.02 -12.88 23.32
C VAL A 284 23.80 -13.20 24.59
N SER A 285 25.04 -12.70 24.71
CA SER A 285 25.79 -12.71 25.96
C SER A 285 26.99 -11.77 25.87
N TRP A 286 27.55 -11.42 27.02
CA TRP A 286 28.88 -10.84 27.11
C TRP A 286 29.50 -11.31 28.41
N ARG A 287 30.79 -11.65 28.36
CA ARG A 287 31.57 -11.98 29.53
C ARG A 287 32.94 -11.31 29.41
N GLU A 288 33.33 -10.61 30.46
CA GLU A 288 34.70 -10.15 30.64
C GLU A 288 35.60 -11.37 30.89
N LEU A 289 36.68 -11.50 30.13
CA LEU A 289 37.80 -12.34 30.53
C LEU A 289 38.71 -11.42 31.35
N GLY A 290 38.77 -11.66 32.66
CA GLY A 290 39.52 -10.83 33.60
C GLY A 290 40.98 -10.61 33.18
N ALA A 291 41.51 -9.46 33.59
CA ALA A 291 42.85 -8.95 33.27
C ALA A 291 43.98 -9.95 33.56
#